data_AF-A0A850YA89-F1
#
_entry.id   AF-A0A850YA89-F1
#
_cell.length_a   1.000
_cell.length_b   1.000
_cell.length_c   1.000
_cell.angle_alpha   90.00
_cell.angle_beta   90.00
_cell.angle_gamma   90.00
#
_symmetry.space_group_name_H-M   'P 1'
#
loop_
_entity.id
_entity.type
_entity.pdbx_description
1 polymer ?
#
loop_
_entity_poly.entity_id
_entity_poly.type
_entity_poly.pdbx_seq_one_letter_code
_entity_poly.pdbx_strand_id
1 'polypeptide(L)'
;HVTQPPGDILVFLTGQEEIEACVELLQERCRRLGSRLPELLVLPIYANLPSELQARIFQPTPPGARKVRWPFKGGGVASRGGVGMSGACPGMSRTCPGHVSRCQVSPCPQASANQRAGRAGRVAPGKCFRLYTAWAFQHELEESPVPEIQRADLGSLVLLLKSLG
;
A
#
# COMPACT_ATOMS: atom_id res chain seq x y z
N HIS A 1 -10.18 -2.25 13.51
CA HIS A 1 -9.89 -1.28 14.58
C HIS A 1 -10.45 -1.76 15.93
N VAL A 2 -11.76 -2.01 16.03
CA VAL A 2 -12.47 -2.30 17.29
C VAL A 2 -12.06 -3.61 17.98
N THR A 3 -11.89 -4.70 17.22
CA THR A 3 -11.77 -6.06 17.77
C THR A 3 -10.34 -6.57 17.90
N GLN A 4 -9.34 -5.78 17.51
CA GLN A 4 -7.95 -6.23 17.40
C GLN A 4 -7.06 -5.57 18.46
N PRO A 5 -5.97 -6.23 18.90
CA PRO A 5 -5.00 -5.65 19.83
C PRO A 5 -4.31 -4.41 19.23
N PRO A 6 -3.67 -3.55 20.06
CA PRO A 6 -3.03 -2.33 19.61
C PRO A 6 -1.99 -2.62 18.51
N GLY A 7 -1.97 -1.76 17.49
CA GLY A 7 -1.10 -1.95 16.35
C GLY A 7 -1.49 -1.12 15.13
N ASP A 8 -0.50 -0.60 14.42
CA ASP A 8 -0.74 0.21 13.23
C ASP A 8 -1.34 -0.59 12.06
N ILE A 9 -2.22 0.03 11.30
CA ILE A 9 -2.84 -0.57 10.12
C ILE A 9 -2.13 -0.04 8.88
N LEU A 10 -1.85 -0.91 7.92
CA LEU A 10 -1.23 -0.53 6.65
C LEU A 10 -2.14 -0.97 5.51
N VAL A 11 -2.64 -0.05 4.69
CA VAL A 11 -3.58 -0.40 3.62
C VAL A 11 -3.03 0.05 2.27
N PHE A 12 -3.13 -0.82 1.26
CA PHE A 12 -2.51 -0.60 -0.04
C PHE A 12 -3.56 -0.24 -1.08
N LEU A 13 -3.57 1.01 -1.52
CA LEU A 13 -4.45 1.48 -2.60
C LEU A 13 -3.65 1.83 -3.85
N THR A 14 -4.35 1.98 -4.97
CA THR A 14 -3.72 2.07 -6.30
C THR A 14 -3.70 3.47 -6.88
N GLY A 15 -4.60 4.34 -6.43
CA GLY A 15 -4.70 5.73 -6.86
C GLY A 15 -4.66 6.71 -5.70
N GLN A 16 -4.23 7.95 -5.98
CA GLN A 16 -4.35 9.06 -5.04
C GLN A 16 -5.83 9.33 -4.71
N GLU A 17 -6.69 9.41 -5.73
CA GLU A 17 -8.13 9.65 -5.58
C GLU A 17 -8.79 8.59 -4.67
N GLU A 18 -8.42 7.31 -4.84
CA GLU A 18 -8.89 6.21 -3.99
C GLU A 18 -8.45 6.41 -2.53
N ILE A 19 -7.21 6.86 -2.32
CA ILE A 19 -6.68 7.12 -0.98
C ILE A 19 -7.47 8.25 -0.34
N GLU A 20 -7.61 9.39 -1.01
CA GLU A 20 -8.32 10.57 -0.49
C GLU A 20 -9.79 10.23 -0.15
N ALA A 21 -10.50 9.55 -1.05
CA ALA A 21 -11.87 9.10 -0.80
C ALA A 21 -11.98 8.13 0.39
N CYS A 22 -11.03 7.19 0.53
CA CYS A 22 -11.00 6.28 1.68
C CYS A 22 -10.70 7.00 2.99
N VAL A 23 -9.84 8.02 2.96
CA VAL A 23 -9.53 8.83 4.14
C VAL A 23 -10.77 9.58 4.61
N GLU A 24 -11.50 10.23 3.70
CA GLU A 24 -12.74 10.95 4.02
C GLU A 24 -13.80 10.02 4.61
N LEU A 25 -14.06 8.88 3.97
CA LEU A 25 -15.02 7.88 4.44
C LEU A 25 -14.66 7.33 5.83
N LEU A 26 -13.36 7.12 6.10
CA LEU A 26 -12.91 6.66 7.41
C LEU A 26 -13.04 7.73 8.48
N GLN A 27 -12.69 8.97 8.16
CA GLN A 27 -12.86 10.10 9.08
C GLN A 27 -14.34 10.31 9.43
N GLU A 28 -15.23 10.25 8.43
CA GLU A 28 -16.67 10.35 8.65
C GLU A 28 -17.19 9.21 9.54
N ARG A 29 -16.79 7.97 9.27
CA ARG A 29 -17.16 6.82 10.12
C ARG A 29 -16.64 6.98 11.54
N CYS A 30 -15.39 7.41 11.72
CA CYS A 30 -14.81 7.66 13.04
C CYS A 30 -15.59 8.74 13.79
N ARG A 31 -15.98 9.83 13.13
CA ARG A 31 -16.83 10.89 13.72
C ARG A 31 -18.19 10.34 14.16
N ARG A 32 -18.84 9.50 13.35
CA ARG A 32 -20.13 8.88 13.67
C ARG A 32 -20.07 7.90 14.84
N LEU A 33 -18.96 7.18 14.97
CA LEU A 33 -18.74 6.21 16.05
C LEU A 33 -18.32 6.88 17.38
N GLY A 34 -17.83 8.12 17.33
CA GLY A 34 -17.62 8.99 18.49
C GLY A 34 -16.73 8.37 19.57
N SER A 35 -17.13 8.53 20.84
CA SER A 35 -16.38 8.11 22.03
C SER A 35 -16.32 6.60 22.28
N ARG A 36 -17.02 5.79 21.49
CA ARG A 36 -17.00 4.32 21.62
C ARG A 36 -15.72 3.70 21.07
N LEU A 37 -14.92 4.48 20.32
CA LEU A 37 -13.71 4.01 19.68
C LEU A 37 -12.47 4.77 20.14
N PRO A 38 -11.32 4.07 20.22
CA PRO A 38 -10.04 4.72 20.38
C PRO A 38 -9.74 5.60 19.15
N GLU A 39 -9.02 6.70 19.38
CA GLU A 39 -8.68 7.68 18.34
C GLU A 39 -7.98 7.00 17.15
N LEU A 40 -8.40 7.33 15.93
CA LEU A 40 -7.84 6.77 14.70
C LEU A 40 -7.13 7.87 13.91
N LEU A 41 -5.80 7.81 13.85
CA LEU A 41 -4.99 8.71 13.05
C LEU A 41 -4.90 8.18 11.62
N VAL A 42 -5.53 8.86 10.68
CA VAL A 42 -5.52 8.49 9.26
C VAL A 42 -4.47 9.34 8.53
N LEU A 43 -3.43 8.69 7.99
CA LEU A 43 -2.31 9.37 7.33
C LEU A 43 -2.12 8.84 5.90
N PRO A 44 -2.50 9.63 4.87
CA PRO A 44 -2.31 9.24 3.48
C PRO A 44 -0.85 9.39 3.04
N ILE A 45 -0.38 8.55 2.10
CA ILE A 45 0.99 8.62 1.54
C ILE A 45 0.93 8.38 0.04
N TYR A 46 1.24 9.41 -0.75
CA TYR A 46 1.30 9.34 -2.20
C TYR A 46 2.41 10.27 -2.74
N ALA A 47 2.79 10.10 -4.00
CA ALA A 47 4.05 10.62 -4.54
C ALA A 47 4.18 12.15 -4.53
N ASN A 48 3.07 12.90 -4.64
CA ASN A 48 3.09 14.38 -4.65
C ASN A 48 2.97 14.99 -3.23
N LEU A 49 2.92 14.17 -2.18
CA LEU A 49 2.68 14.66 -0.83
C LEU A 49 3.92 15.40 -0.30
N PRO A 50 3.78 16.58 0.33
CA PRO A 50 4.90 17.29 0.95
C PRO A 50 5.70 16.43 1.92
N SER A 51 7.03 16.61 1.94
CA SER A 51 7.95 15.84 2.79
C SER A 51 7.60 15.91 4.28
N GLU A 52 7.06 17.05 4.74
CA GLU A 52 6.61 17.22 6.13
C GLU A 52 5.48 16.26 6.50
N LEU A 53 4.49 16.10 5.60
CA LEU A 53 3.38 15.18 5.80
C LEU A 53 3.83 13.73 5.66
N GLN A 54 4.78 13.45 4.77
CA GLN A 54 5.43 12.14 4.72
C GLN A 54 6.16 11.82 6.03
N ALA A 55 6.84 12.78 6.65
CA ALA A 55 7.56 12.56 7.91
C ALA A 55 6.62 12.18 9.07
N ARG A 56 5.38 12.69 9.09
CA ARG A 56 4.36 12.36 10.11
C ARG A 56 4.06 10.86 10.18
N ILE A 57 4.31 10.10 9.12
CA ILE A 57 4.05 8.64 9.11
C ILE A 57 5.05 7.85 9.96
N PHE A 58 6.20 8.43 10.26
CA PHE A 58 7.21 7.82 11.13
C PHE A 58 7.07 8.20 12.60
N GLN A 59 6.24 9.20 12.90
CA GLN A 59 5.99 9.60 14.28
C GLN A 59 5.28 8.46 15.05
N PRO A 60 5.66 8.22 16.32
CA PRO A 60 5.07 7.17 17.13
C PRO A 60 3.58 7.44 17.35
N THR A 61 2.80 6.36 17.41
CA THR A 61 1.36 6.42 17.66
C THR A 61 1.12 6.79 19.13
N PRO A 62 0.28 7.79 19.44
CA PRO A 62 -0.02 8.16 20.82
C PRO A 62 -0.74 7.02 21.57
N PRO A 63 -0.60 6.93 22.91
CA PRO A 63 -1.18 5.86 23.69
C PRO A 63 -2.71 5.89 23.60
N GLY A 64 -3.32 4.74 23.32
CA GLY A 64 -4.77 4.63 23.13
C GLY A 64 -5.28 5.03 21.74
N ALA A 65 -4.40 5.51 20.85
CA ALA A 65 -4.74 5.74 19.46
C ALA A 65 -4.22 4.61 18.55
N ARG A 66 -4.80 4.50 17.35
CA ARG A 66 -4.32 3.62 16.29
C ARG A 66 -4.02 4.43 15.05
N LYS A 67 -2.90 4.14 14.38
CA LYS A 67 -2.50 4.82 13.15
C LYS A 67 -2.80 3.95 11.93
N VAL A 68 -3.38 4.54 10.90
CA VAL A 68 -3.63 3.92 9.59
C VAL A 68 -2.79 4.64 8.54
N ARG A 69 -1.94 3.87 7.87
CA ARG A 69 -1.06 4.34 6.80
C ARG A 69 -1.55 3.84 5.44
N TRP A 70 -1.54 4.72 4.45
CA TRP A 70 -1.96 4.40 3.07
C TRP A 70 -0.83 4.60 2.06
N PRO A 71 0.14 3.68 1.95
CA PRO A 71 1.19 3.77 0.94
C PRO A 71 0.68 3.53 -0.49
N PHE A 72 0.98 4.47 -1.39
CA PHE A 72 1.00 4.23 -2.83
C PHE A 72 2.07 3.19 -3.22
N LYS A 73 1.80 2.41 -4.27
CA LYS A 73 2.70 1.35 -4.77
C LYS A 73 4.09 1.94 -5.06
N GLY A 74 5.12 1.45 -4.37
CA GLY A 74 6.52 1.81 -4.61
C GLY A 74 7.30 2.25 -3.37
N GLY A 75 6.63 2.56 -2.26
CA GLY A 75 7.34 2.92 -1.03
C GLY A 75 8.11 1.75 -0.42
N GLY A 76 9.42 1.72 -0.62
CA GLY A 76 10.42 1.11 0.28
C GLY A 76 10.42 1.73 1.68
N VAL A 77 9.28 2.27 2.14
CA VAL A 77 9.13 2.89 3.44
C VAL A 77 8.98 1.78 4.45
N ALA A 78 10.13 1.41 5.02
CA ALA A 78 10.25 0.59 6.20
C ALA A 78 9.41 1.22 7.33
N SER A 79 8.18 0.74 7.46
CA SER A 79 7.38 0.96 8.66
C SER A 79 8.08 0.22 9.81
N ARG A 80 9.01 0.90 10.48
CA ARG A 80 9.52 0.50 11.80
C ARG A 80 8.39 0.76 12.78
N GLY A 81 7.95 -0.27 13.51
CA GLY A 81 6.98 -0.15 14.59
C GLY A 81 5.52 -0.17 14.14
N GLY A 82 4.96 -1.35 13.87
CA GLY A 82 3.52 -1.49 13.71
C GLY A 82 3.10 -2.91 13.38
N VAL A 83 2.21 -3.48 14.19
CA VAL A 83 1.54 -4.77 13.95
C VAL A 83 0.58 -4.57 12.76
N GLY A 84 1.13 -4.71 11.55
CA GLY A 84 0.47 -4.31 10.32
C GLY A 84 -0.71 -5.20 9.99
N MET A 85 -1.92 -4.74 10.27
CA MET A 85 -3.13 -5.28 9.63
C MET A 85 -3.11 -4.84 8.17
N SER A 86 -2.55 -5.66 7.28
CA SER A 86 -2.52 -5.35 5.84
C SER A 86 -3.83 -5.77 5.21
N GLY A 87 -4.78 -4.85 5.01
CA GLY A 87 -6.18 -5.24 4.82
C GLY A 87 -7.00 -4.48 3.79
N ALA A 88 -6.39 -4.19 2.65
CA ALA A 88 -7.05 -4.11 1.35
C ALA A 88 -5.92 -3.94 0.35
N CYS A 89 -5.62 -4.99 -0.40
CA CYS A 89 -5.07 -4.78 -1.73
C CYS A 89 -6.30 -4.93 -2.62
N PRO A 90 -6.82 -3.87 -3.25
CA PRO A 90 -7.47 -4.13 -4.52
C PRO A 90 -6.37 -4.88 -5.30
N GLY A 91 -6.69 -6.09 -5.78
CA GLY A 91 -5.78 -6.95 -6.52
C GLY A 91 -5.49 -6.28 -7.85
N MET A 92 -4.77 -5.18 -7.80
CA MET A 92 -4.88 -4.11 -8.75
C MET A 92 -3.55 -3.35 -8.64
N SER A 93 -2.85 -3.33 -9.74
CA SER A 93 -1.47 -2.92 -9.93
C SER A 93 -1.48 -2.15 -11.22
N ARG A 94 -1.09 -0.87 -11.18
CA ARG A 94 -0.94 -0.11 -12.42
C ARG A 94 0.22 -0.69 -13.22
N THR A 95 -0.11 -1.30 -14.35
CA THR A 95 0.84 -1.74 -15.37
C THR A 95 0.65 -0.83 -16.58
N CYS A 96 1.72 -0.20 -17.06
CA CYS A 96 1.68 0.68 -18.22
C CYS A 96 2.48 -0.02 -19.34
N PRO A 97 1.84 -0.85 -20.19
CA PRO A 97 2.53 -1.58 -21.25
C PRO A 97 2.69 -0.72 -22.51
N GLY A 98 3.94 -0.53 -22.96
CA GLY A 98 4.27 -0.06 -24.32
C GLY A 98 4.23 1.46 -24.57
N HIS A 99 4.45 1.83 -25.84
CA HIS A 99 4.64 3.20 -26.39
C HIS A 99 3.56 4.24 -26.03
N VAL A 100 2.42 3.79 -25.50
CA VAL A 100 1.33 4.66 -25.03
C VAL A 100 1.21 4.45 -23.53
N SER A 101 1.44 5.51 -22.75
CA SER A 101 1.50 5.55 -21.29
C SER A 101 0.14 5.29 -20.60
N ARG A 102 -0.57 4.22 -20.95
CA ARG A 102 -1.85 3.87 -20.34
C ARG A 102 -1.62 2.90 -19.20
N CYS A 103 -1.71 3.41 -17.98
CA CYS A 103 -1.61 2.58 -16.80
C CYS A 103 -2.97 1.93 -16.50
N GLN A 104 -3.05 0.62 -16.66
CA GLN A 104 -4.23 -0.18 -16.35
C GLN A 104 -4.07 -0.89 -15.02
N VAL A 105 -5.17 -1.06 -14.30
CA VAL A 105 -5.17 -1.69 -12.99
C VAL A 105 -5.32 -3.21 -13.14
N SER A 106 -4.28 -3.98 -12.76
CA SER A 106 -4.20 -5.44 -12.97
C SER A 106 -3.99 -6.25 -11.68
N PRO A 107 -4.41 -7.52 -11.58
CA PRO A 107 -4.11 -8.42 -10.46
C PRO A 107 -2.70 -8.27 -9.89
N CYS A 108 -2.60 -8.24 -8.56
CA CYS A 108 -1.32 -8.18 -7.88
C CYS A 108 -0.72 -9.60 -7.84
N PRO A 109 0.48 -9.84 -8.40
CA PRO A 109 1.05 -11.18 -8.44
C PRO A 109 1.36 -11.71 -7.03
N GLN A 110 1.46 -13.04 -6.92
CA GLN A 110 1.64 -13.74 -5.65
C GLN A 110 2.90 -13.27 -4.92
N ALA A 111 4.02 -13.10 -5.63
CA ALA A 111 5.27 -12.57 -5.06
C ALA A 111 5.07 -11.19 -4.40
N SER A 112 4.34 -10.28 -5.05
CA SER A 112 4.05 -8.95 -4.49
C SER A 112 3.11 -9.03 -3.29
N ALA A 113 2.12 -9.91 -3.32
CA ALA A 113 1.21 -10.13 -2.20
C ALA A 113 1.93 -10.71 -0.98
N ASN A 114 2.88 -11.63 -1.19
CA ASN A 114 3.71 -12.21 -0.14
C ASN A 114 4.67 -11.18 0.45
N GLN A 115 5.26 -10.30 -0.36
CA GLN A 115 6.05 -9.17 0.15
C GLN A 115 5.21 -8.23 1.04
N ARG A 116 3.97 -7.93 0.65
CA ARG A 116 3.05 -7.11 1.46
C ARG A 116 2.69 -7.80 2.78
N ALA A 117 2.41 -9.10 2.74
CA ALA A 117 2.17 -9.90 3.94
C ALA A 117 3.40 -9.91 4.87
N GLY A 118 4.61 -10.02 4.31
CA GLY A 118 5.86 -9.96 5.08
C GLY A 118 6.08 -8.63 5.82
N ARG A 119 5.49 -7.52 5.36
CA ARG A 119 5.56 -6.23 6.07
C ARG A 119 4.78 -6.23 7.37
N ALA A 120 3.73 -7.03 7.48
CA ALA A 120 2.91 -7.14 8.69
C ALA A 120 3.66 -7.78 9.87
N GLY A 121 4.58 -8.70 9.58
CA GLY A 121 5.27 -9.52 10.58
C GLY A 121 6.64 -9.02 11.04
N ARG A 122 7.03 -7.78 10.74
CA ARG A 122 8.40 -7.30 11.01
C ARG A 122 8.73 -7.03 12.48
N VAL A 123 7.74 -6.73 13.30
CA VAL A 123 7.94 -6.30 14.70
C VAL A 123 7.30 -7.28 15.69
N ALA A 124 6.15 -7.82 15.34
CA ALA A 124 5.39 -8.76 16.16
C ALA A 124 4.55 -9.65 15.22
N PRO A 125 3.91 -10.72 15.72
CA PRO A 125 2.96 -11.50 14.92
C PRO A 125 1.87 -10.58 14.35
N GLY A 126 1.89 -10.41 13.02
CA GLY A 126 0.97 -9.56 12.27
C GLY A 126 -0.13 -10.36 11.60
N LYS A 127 -1.18 -9.67 11.13
CA LYS A 127 -2.26 -10.28 10.37
C LYS A 127 -2.38 -9.61 9.00
N CYS A 128 -2.53 -10.40 7.94
CA CYS A 128 -2.77 -9.89 6.59
C CYS A 128 -4.16 -10.33 6.12
N PHE A 129 -4.98 -9.37 5.72
CA PHE A 129 -6.30 -9.55 5.14
C PHE A 129 -6.21 -9.32 3.64
N ARG A 130 -6.47 -10.37 2.88
CA ARG A 130 -6.51 -10.34 1.42
C ARG A 130 -7.98 -10.22 1.00
N LEU A 131 -8.29 -9.27 0.11
CA LEU A 131 -9.66 -9.07 -0.40
C LEU A 131 -9.99 -9.97 -1.59
N TYR A 132 -9.44 -11.18 -1.60
CA TYR A 132 -9.64 -12.20 -2.61
C TYR A 132 -9.63 -13.58 -1.94
N THR A 133 -10.24 -14.56 -2.59
CA THR A 133 -10.35 -15.92 -2.05
C THR A 133 -8.98 -16.62 -2.06
N ALA A 134 -8.82 -17.64 -1.21
CA ALA A 134 -7.64 -18.49 -1.24
C ALA A 134 -7.48 -19.20 -2.60
N TRP A 135 -8.60 -19.51 -3.25
CA TRP A 135 -8.62 -20.09 -4.59
C TRP A 135 -8.03 -19.13 -5.63
N ALA A 136 -8.49 -17.88 -5.66
CA ALA A 136 -7.97 -16.84 -6.54
C ALA A 136 -6.46 -16.62 -6.34
N PHE A 137 -6.00 -16.65 -5.09
CA PHE A 137 -4.57 -16.52 -4.79
C PHE A 137 -3.71 -17.61 -5.45
N GLN A 138 -4.20 -18.84 -5.49
CA GLN A 138 -3.45 -20.00 -5.99
C GLN A 138 -3.61 -20.23 -7.49
N HIS A 139 -4.78 -19.90 -8.07
CA HIS A 139 -5.13 -20.27 -9.45
C HIS A 139 -5.32 -19.09 -10.40
N GLU A 140 -5.66 -17.90 -9.91
CA GLU A 140 -5.91 -16.72 -10.77
C GLU A 140 -4.71 -15.75 -10.83
N LEU A 141 -3.89 -15.70 -9.78
CA LEU A 141 -2.76 -14.77 -9.70
C LEU A 141 -1.49 -15.36 -10.28
N GLU A 142 -0.82 -14.59 -11.13
CA GLU A 142 0.53 -14.88 -11.60
C GLU A 142 1.53 -14.98 -10.43
N GLU A 143 2.47 -15.92 -10.50
CA GLU A 143 3.46 -16.12 -9.45
C GLU A 143 4.41 -14.92 -9.29
N SER A 144 4.94 -14.43 -10.40
CA SER A 144 5.94 -13.36 -10.46
C SER A 144 5.53 -12.25 -11.43
N PRO A 145 5.79 -10.97 -11.10
CA PRO A 145 5.55 -9.88 -12.03
C PRO A 145 6.47 -10.00 -13.25
N VAL A 146 5.94 -9.71 -14.44
CA VAL A 146 6.74 -9.53 -15.67
C VAL A 146 7.88 -8.54 -15.40
N PRO A 147 9.15 -8.80 -15.78
CA PRO A 147 10.24 -7.87 -15.46
C PRO A 147 10.05 -6.49 -16.12
N GLU A 148 10.55 -5.44 -15.47
CA GLU A 148 10.37 -4.05 -15.92
C GLU A 148 11.01 -3.79 -17.30
N ILE A 149 12.12 -4.47 -17.61
CA ILE A 149 12.78 -4.38 -18.93
C ILE A 149 11.89 -4.83 -20.09
N GLN A 150 10.90 -5.70 -19.84
CA GLN A 150 9.92 -6.12 -20.84
C GLN A 150 8.69 -5.21 -20.90
N ARG A 151 8.56 -4.26 -19.97
CA ARG A 151 7.39 -3.37 -19.84
C ARG A 151 7.70 -1.91 -20.16
N ALA A 152 8.91 -1.46 -19.87
CA ALA A 152 9.34 -0.08 -20.08
C ALA A 152 9.84 0.16 -21.51
N ASP A 153 9.65 1.38 -22.01
CA ASP A 153 10.29 1.82 -23.24
C ASP A 153 11.80 1.89 -23.03
N LEU A 154 12.54 1.10 -23.81
CA LEU A 154 13.99 1.03 -23.73
C LEU A 154 14.67 2.24 -24.39
N GLY A 155 13.94 3.12 -25.09
CA GLY A 155 14.52 4.29 -25.76
C GLY A 155 15.36 5.18 -24.84
N SER A 156 14.86 5.46 -23.64
CA SER A 156 15.59 6.24 -22.63
C SER A 156 16.81 5.49 -22.06
N LEU A 157 16.71 4.17 -21.89
CA LEU A 157 17.84 3.33 -21.46
C LEU A 157 18.93 3.22 -22.54
N VAL A 158 18.55 3.13 -23.81
CA VAL A 158 19.49 3.12 -24.94
C VAL A 158 20.21 4.45 -25.06
N LEU A 159 19.52 5.59 -24.89
CA LEU A 159 20.17 6.91 -24.85
C LEU A 159 21.14 7.02 -23.68
N LEU A 160 20.76 6.53 -22.49
CA LEU A 160 21.63 6.51 -21.32
C LEU A 160 22.87 5.62 -21.57
N LEU A 161 22.69 4.42 -22.10
CA LEU A 161 23.79 3.52 -22.43
C LEU A 161 24.72 4.11 -23.50
N LYS A 162 24.18 4.77 -24.52
CA LYS A 162 24.96 5.51 -25.52
C LYS A 162 25.72 6.71 -24.94
N SER A 163 25.19 7.35 -23.92
CA SER A 163 25.89 8.43 -23.21
C SER A 163 27.02 7.95 -22.30
N LEU A 164 26.97 6.68 -21.88
CA LEU A 164 27.97 6.05 -21.01
C LEU A 164 29.15 5.44 -21.79
N GLY A 165 29.03 5.28 -23.12
CA GLY A 165 30.10 4.83 -24.03
C GLY A 165 29.66 3.73 -24.98
#